data_AF-A0A1Y1LNT2-F1
#
_entry.id   AF-A0A1Y1LNT2-F1
#
_cell.length_a   1.000
_cell.length_b   1.000
_cell.length_c   1.000
_cell.angle_alpha   90.00
_cell.angle_beta   90.00
_cell.angle_gamma   90.00
#
_symmetry.space_group_name_H-M   'P 1'
#
loop_
_entity.id
_entity.type
_entity.pdbx_description
1 polymer ?
#
loop_
_entity_poly.entity_id
_entity_poly.type
_entity_poly.pdbx_seq_one_letter_code
_entity_poly.pdbx_strand_id
1 'polypeptide(L)'
;TVMGSTFGPPGIPAQDAQATQFPQPQPPTNMQLYKSYCEVNGIEPSPWAANQNGSRLTMHIPVATTEERCFDSFYHHFHASHPFVLPPLFFSHISKEAPLKPVIAAMRWIGSIFLDVGSPTRERLFNEASSLICAPNRSKDGFLIQAMMLLIVGLDGSCQQDRARGILSEVETLALELGLNSREFAANHGRGIPVLEESWRRTWWDLFVIDGMVAGVHRATNFLLFDVPARAALPCEEDQYMTGRIPIPLYLDDLEDQDFSGEDREFSSFAYRVLCARNLGKLMRVPPIFGPEDENLGKIETLLTNWRLHLPQSKRDALQKNGQLDEMMFQAHMMNQATSIMLHQPHSQLDSSPTQDINSCAPHQAIPAGDLFNSHTRHTIESANSISTMITHRVSLLSHTHFFTCVITLSSIVHLSRWALFFIPHDDDDLRQQIRLNIGALNR
;
A
#
# COMPACT_ATOMS: atom_id res chain seq x y z
N THR A 1 17.50 92.74 0.92
CA THR A 1 17.73 92.91 2.36
C THR A 1 18.04 91.54 2.96
N VAL A 2 19.27 91.34 3.44
CA VAL A 2 19.75 90.34 4.45
C VAL A 2 19.58 88.85 4.08
N MET A 3 20.62 88.10 3.68
CA MET A 3 21.71 87.41 4.43
C MET A 3 21.35 86.11 5.17
N GLY A 4 22.15 85.05 4.90
CA GLY A 4 22.55 83.96 5.81
C GLY A 4 21.71 82.67 5.76
N SER A 5 22.23 81.44 5.77
CA SER A 5 23.56 80.83 5.62
C SER A 5 23.36 79.30 5.81
N THR A 6 23.78 78.46 4.87
CA THR A 6 23.77 76.98 5.01
C THR A 6 25.21 76.46 5.13
N PHE A 7 25.48 75.70 6.19
CA PHE A 7 26.73 74.97 6.45
C PHE A 7 26.67 73.54 5.87
N GLY A 8 27.63 73.15 5.03
CA GLY A 8 28.18 71.78 4.93
C GLY A 8 29.44 71.67 5.82
N PRO A 9 30.12 70.51 6.00
CA PRO A 9 30.85 69.77 4.93
C PRO A 9 31.04 68.25 5.29
N PRO A 10 32.09 67.48 4.88
CA PRO A 10 32.99 67.49 3.70
C PRO A 10 33.04 66.15 2.92
N GLY A 11 33.68 66.18 1.75
CA GLY A 11 33.90 65.04 0.84
C GLY A 11 35.02 64.07 1.20
N ILE A 12 35.06 62.95 0.48
CA ILE A 12 36.02 61.84 0.58
C ILE A 12 36.85 61.78 -0.73
N PRO A 13 38.19 61.60 -0.66
CA PRO A 13 39.04 61.48 -1.85
C PRO A 13 39.14 60.04 -2.37
N ALA A 14 39.43 59.91 -3.67
CA ALA A 14 39.63 58.66 -4.38
C ALA A 14 41.03 58.07 -4.14
N GLN A 15 41.11 56.73 -4.04
CA GLN A 15 42.34 55.96 -4.22
C GLN A 15 42.05 54.65 -4.97
N ASP A 16 42.92 54.36 -5.93
CA ASP A 16 42.98 53.19 -6.79
C ASP A 16 43.08 51.87 -6.02
N ALA A 17 42.33 50.85 -6.46
CA ALA A 17 42.54 49.47 -6.04
C ALA A 17 42.30 48.49 -7.21
N GLN A 18 43.34 47.74 -7.51
CA GLN A 18 43.39 46.64 -8.48
C GLN A 18 42.43 45.51 -8.07
N ALA A 19 41.79 44.90 -9.08
CA ALA A 19 40.88 43.78 -8.90
C ALA A 19 41.62 42.53 -8.37
N THR A 20 41.22 42.06 -7.17
CA THR A 20 41.46 40.69 -6.69
C THR A 20 40.13 39.97 -6.66
N GLN A 21 39.97 38.93 -7.48
CA GLN A 21 38.80 38.07 -7.48
C GLN A 21 38.78 37.21 -6.21
N PHE A 22 37.75 37.39 -5.37
CA PHE A 22 37.41 36.44 -4.31
C PHE A 22 36.44 35.39 -4.85
N PRO A 23 36.62 34.09 -4.56
CA PRO A 23 35.61 33.09 -4.90
C PRO A 23 34.34 33.31 -4.05
N GLN A 24 33.18 33.36 -4.70
CA GLN A 24 31.89 33.38 -4.01
C GLN A 24 31.65 32.03 -3.28
N PRO A 25 31.16 32.03 -2.03
CA PRO A 25 30.76 30.79 -1.36
C PRO A 25 29.48 30.24 -2.02
N GLN A 26 29.55 29.00 -2.49
CA GLN A 26 28.37 28.27 -2.96
C GLN A 26 27.42 27.98 -1.78
N PRO A 27 26.09 28.04 -1.97
CA PRO A 27 25.15 27.63 -0.94
C PRO A 27 25.28 26.13 -0.65
N PRO A 28 25.25 25.69 0.61
CA PRO A 28 25.44 24.29 0.97
C PRO A 28 24.29 23.44 0.44
N THR A 29 24.62 22.30 -0.17
CA THR A 29 23.66 21.29 -0.60
C THR A 29 23.11 20.54 0.63
N ASN A 30 21.85 20.11 0.56
CA ASN A 30 21.08 19.44 1.64
C ASN A 30 21.74 18.19 2.27
N MET A 31 22.89 17.75 1.78
CA MET A 31 23.65 16.60 2.27
C MET A 31 24.57 16.94 3.46
N GLN A 32 24.73 18.22 3.82
CA GLN A 32 25.52 18.65 4.99
C GLN A 32 24.71 18.76 6.29
N LEU A 33 23.37 18.65 6.23
CA LEU A 33 22.48 18.79 7.38
C LEU A 33 22.32 17.50 8.21
N TYR A 34 22.96 16.40 7.81
CA TYR A 34 22.95 15.14 8.55
C TYR A 34 24.35 14.76 9.03
N LYS A 35 25.01 15.64 9.77
CA LYS A 35 26.10 15.24 10.66
C LYS A 35 25.52 14.94 12.03
N SER A 36 25.71 13.71 12.49
CA SER A 36 25.31 13.26 13.82
C SER A 36 25.85 14.23 14.88
N TYR A 37 25.01 14.59 15.85
CA TYR A 37 25.29 15.54 16.94
C TYR A 37 26.61 15.26 17.69
N CYS A 38 27.09 14.01 17.67
CA CYS A 38 28.37 13.60 18.26
C CYS A 38 29.60 14.09 17.48
N GLU A 39 29.50 14.25 16.15
CA GLU A 39 30.60 14.67 15.28
C GLU A 39 30.90 16.17 15.41
N VAL A 40 29.90 16.96 15.79
CA VAL A 40 30.00 18.43 15.91
C VAL A 40 30.60 18.86 17.25
N ASN A 41 30.45 18.05 18.31
CA ASN A 41 30.88 18.41 19.67
C ASN A 41 32.15 17.68 20.14
N GLY A 42 32.78 16.83 19.32
CA GLY A 42 34.05 16.18 19.65
C GLY A 42 34.00 15.25 20.88
N ILE A 43 32.83 14.69 21.20
CA ILE A 43 32.67 13.73 22.29
C ILE A 43 32.70 12.32 21.67
N GLU A 44 33.86 11.65 21.75
CA GLU A 44 33.94 10.22 21.46
C GLU A 44 33.15 9.42 22.53
N PRO A 45 32.20 8.56 22.14
CA PRO A 45 31.59 7.64 23.10
C PRO A 45 32.63 6.60 23.50
N SER A 46 32.94 6.57 24.79
CA SER A 46 33.93 5.66 25.36
C SER A 46 33.50 4.20 25.24
N PRO A 47 34.28 3.30 24.61
CA PRO A 47 34.06 1.87 24.64
C PRO A 47 35.05 1.22 25.62
N TRP A 48 34.67 1.08 26.90
CA TRP A 48 35.48 0.31 27.85
C TRP A 48 34.89 -1.09 28.10
N ALA A 49 35.56 -2.07 27.50
CA ALA A 49 35.91 -3.32 28.18
C ALA A 49 37.32 -3.71 27.69
N ALA A 50 38.35 -3.15 28.32
CA ALA A 50 39.74 -3.51 28.05
C ALA A 50 40.13 -4.73 28.88
N ASN A 51 40.59 -5.80 28.22
CA ASN A 51 41.29 -6.89 28.90
C ASN A 51 42.76 -6.47 29.14
N GLN A 52 43.39 -7.00 30.20
CA GLN A 52 44.67 -6.53 30.76
C GLN A 52 45.91 -6.62 29.84
N ASN A 53 45.76 -7.04 28.58
CA ASN A 53 46.88 -7.24 27.64
C ASN A 53 46.94 -6.26 26.45
N GLY A 54 46.19 -5.17 26.46
CA GLY A 54 46.39 -4.07 25.49
C GLY A 54 46.11 -4.41 24.01
N SER A 55 45.59 -5.60 23.69
CA SER A 55 45.08 -5.89 22.35
C SER A 55 43.67 -5.34 22.19
N ARG A 56 43.51 -4.44 21.22
CA ARG A 56 42.19 -4.02 20.73
C ARG A 56 41.47 -5.23 20.14
N LEU A 57 40.38 -5.67 20.79
CA LEU A 57 39.43 -6.57 20.16
C LEU A 57 38.62 -5.75 19.15
N THR A 58 39.06 -5.70 17.91
CA THR A 58 38.21 -5.24 16.82
C THR A 58 37.09 -6.26 16.67
N MET A 59 35.93 -6.00 17.26
CA MET A 59 34.72 -6.74 16.92
C MET A 59 34.39 -6.40 15.46
N HIS A 60 34.80 -7.25 14.54
CA HIS A 60 34.44 -7.12 13.14
C HIS A 60 32.97 -7.52 13.01
N ILE A 61 32.06 -6.55 13.12
CA ILE A 61 30.66 -6.75 12.76
C ILE A 61 30.64 -6.99 11.25
N PRO A 62 30.19 -8.16 10.76
CA PRO A 62 30.10 -8.41 9.33
C PRO A 62 29.17 -7.39 8.69
N VAL A 63 29.59 -6.76 7.59
CA VAL A 63 28.71 -5.89 6.80
C VAL A 63 27.67 -6.78 6.13
N ALA A 64 26.39 -6.51 6.37
CA ALA A 64 25.30 -7.24 5.74
C ALA A 64 25.40 -7.14 4.21
N THR A 65 25.28 -8.28 3.54
CA THR A 65 25.25 -8.38 2.09
C THR A 65 24.06 -7.62 1.52
N THR A 66 24.12 -7.24 0.23
CA THR A 66 22.97 -6.59 -0.44
C THR A 66 21.71 -7.44 -0.36
N GLU A 67 21.84 -8.75 -0.48
CA GLU A 67 20.71 -9.69 -0.40
C GLU A 67 20.08 -9.74 0.99
N GLU A 68 20.88 -9.69 2.06
CA GLU A 68 20.39 -9.58 3.45
C GLU A 68 19.68 -8.26 3.67
N ARG A 69 20.27 -7.14 3.21
CA ARG A 69 19.63 -5.81 3.30
C ARG A 69 18.29 -5.76 2.57
N CYS A 70 18.19 -6.36 1.39
CA CYS A 70 16.93 -6.47 0.67
C CYS A 70 15.92 -7.32 1.44
N PHE A 71 16.35 -8.45 2.00
CA PHE A 71 15.46 -9.29 2.81
C PHE A 71 14.90 -8.55 4.04
N ASP A 72 15.74 -7.78 4.75
CA ASP A 72 15.29 -6.95 5.87
C ASP A 72 14.34 -5.84 5.41
N SER A 73 14.65 -5.21 4.27
CA SER A 73 13.83 -4.18 3.65
C SER A 73 12.43 -4.69 3.27
N PHE A 74 12.31 -5.94 2.84
CA PHE A 74 11.00 -6.59 2.61
C PHE A 74 10.13 -6.60 3.87
N TYR A 75 10.67 -7.02 5.01
CA TYR A 75 9.90 -7.02 6.26
C TYR A 75 9.60 -5.62 6.78
N HIS A 76 10.48 -4.66 6.49
CA HIS A 76 10.31 -3.28 6.93
C HIS A 76 9.23 -2.53 6.15
N HIS A 77 9.14 -2.73 4.83
CA HIS A 77 8.26 -1.93 3.96
C HIS A 77 7.06 -2.69 3.40
N PHE A 78 7.18 -4.00 3.17
CA PHE A 78 6.18 -4.74 2.39
C PHE A 78 5.32 -5.68 3.22
N HIS A 79 5.94 -6.44 4.15
CA HIS A 79 5.26 -7.55 4.83
C HIS A 79 3.97 -7.13 5.56
N ALA A 80 3.97 -5.96 6.20
CA ALA A 80 2.78 -5.45 6.89
C ALA A 80 1.57 -5.23 5.96
N SER A 81 1.82 -4.87 4.70
CA SER A 81 0.79 -4.67 3.68
C SER A 81 0.24 -5.97 3.09
N HIS A 82 1.05 -7.03 3.12
CA HIS A 82 0.72 -8.34 2.55
C HIS A 82 1.26 -9.47 3.45
N PRO A 83 0.67 -9.67 4.65
CA PRO A 83 1.26 -10.49 5.70
C PRO A 83 1.02 -11.99 5.51
N PHE A 84 1.08 -12.50 4.27
CA PHE A 84 0.86 -13.92 3.98
C PHE A 84 2.10 -14.80 4.18
N VAL A 85 3.31 -14.22 4.16
CA VAL A 85 4.55 -14.94 4.49
C VAL A 85 4.71 -15.03 6.02
N LEU A 86 5.37 -16.07 6.53
CA LEU A 86 5.66 -16.21 7.95
C LEU A 86 6.36 -14.96 8.54
N PRO A 87 6.10 -14.62 9.81
CA PRO A 87 6.84 -13.57 10.49
C PRO A 87 8.33 -13.90 10.62
N PRO A 88 9.23 -12.90 10.74
CA PRO A 88 10.68 -13.11 10.70
C PRO A 88 11.19 -14.19 11.65
N LEU A 89 10.68 -14.19 12.90
CA LEU A 89 11.06 -15.15 13.93
C LEU A 89 10.78 -16.59 13.48
N PHE A 90 9.58 -16.85 12.97
CA PHE A 90 9.15 -18.18 12.54
C PHE A 90 9.75 -18.58 11.19
N PHE A 91 9.91 -17.63 10.27
CA PHE A 91 10.53 -17.85 8.96
C PHE A 91 11.98 -18.34 9.11
N SER A 92 12.74 -17.75 10.04
CA SER A 92 14.15 -18.09 10.26
C SER A 92 14.36 -19.59 10.54
N HIS A 93 13.41 -20.24 11.23
CA HIS A 93 13.47 -21.65 11.60
C HIS A 93 13.38 -22.61 10.41
N ILE A 94 12.69 -22.20 9.32
CA ILE A 94 12.47 -23.04 8.14
C ILE A 94 13.14 -22.50 6.86
N SER A 95 13.84 -21.38 6.96
CA SER A 95 14.44 -20.67 5.81
C SER A 95 15.42 -21.51 4.97
N LYS A 96 15.97 -22.60 5.52
CA LYS A 96 16.87 -23.51 4.82
C LYS A 96 16.16 -24.60 4.02
N GLU A 97 14.85 -24.73 4.15
CA GLU A 97 14.07 -25.75 3.43
C GLU A 97 14.02 -25.44 1.94
N ALA A 98 14.11 -26.49 1.10
CA ALA A 98 14.12 -26.33 -0.35
C ALA A 98 12.88 -25.62 -0.93
N PRO A 99 11.64 -25.86 -0.44
CA PRO A 99 10.44 -25.14 -0.90
C PRO A 99 10.45 -23.62 -0.67
N LEU A 100 11.29 -23.12 0.24
CA LEU A 100 11.34 -21.69 0.58
C LEU A 100 12.23 -20.89 -0.37
N LYS A 101 13.03 -21.56 -1.22
CA LYS A 101 13.94 -20.88 -2.16
C LYS A 101 13.23 -19.85 -3.05
N PRO A 102 12.08 -20.15 -3.70
CA PRO A 102 11.37 -19.16 -4.50
C PRO A 102 10.85 -17.98 -3.67
N VAL A 103 10.38 -18.24 -2.45
CA VAL A 103 9.88 -17.20 -1.52
C VAL A 103 11.01 -16.26 -1.13
N ILE A 104 12.17 -16.79 -0.73
CA ILE A 104 13.34 -15.98 -0.35
C ILE A 104 13.82 -15.12 -1.53
N ALA A 105 13.89 -15.69 -2.73
CA ALA A 105 14.28 -14.95 -3.93
C ALA A 105 13.28 -13.80 -4.22
N ALA A 106 11.98 -14.07 -4.13
CA ALA A 106 10.93 -13.07 -4.31
C ALA A 106 10.99 -11.97 -3.24
N MET A 107 11.17 -12.33 -1.97
CA MET A 107 11.33 -11.36 -0.87
C MET A 107 12.53 -10.43 -1.10
N ARG A 108 13.68 -10.99 -1.51
CA ARG A 108 14.88 -10.20 -1.83
C ARG A 108 14.65 -9.26 -3.01
N TRP A 109 13.97 -9.72 -4.05
CA TRP A 109 13.63 -8.84 -5.17
C TRP A 109 12.69 -7.71 -4.73
N ILE A 110 11.61 -8.00 -4.00
CA ILE A 110 10.69 -6.98 -3.49
C ILE A 110 11.42 -5.97 -2.61
N GLY A 111 12.22 -6.42 -1.65
CA GLY A 111 12.98 -5.52 -0.79
C GLY A 111 13.97 -4.64 -1.55
N SER A 112 14.48 -5.10 -2.69
CA SER A 112 15.36 -4.30 -3.54
C SER A 112 14.66 -3.14 -4.28
N ILE A 113 13.32 -3.09 -4.26
CA ILE A 113 12.53 -1.97 -4.81
C ILE A 113 12.64 -0.75 -3.89
N PHE A 114 12.74 -0.97 -2.57
CA PHE A 114 12.80 0.09 -1.56
C PHE A 114 14.23 0.58 -1.27
N LEU A 115 15.24 0.02 -1.96
CA LEU A 115 16.65 0.31 -1.75
C LEU A 115 17.32 0.80 -3.04
N ASP A 116 18.31 1.68 -2.89
CA ASP A 116 19.20 2.06 -3.98
C ASP A 116 20.29 1.01 -4.21
N VAL A 117 19.91 -0.11 -4.84
CA VAL A 117 20.83 -1.22 -5.17
C VAL A 117 21.34 -1.20 -6.63
N GLY A 118 20.88 -0.24 -7.43
CA GLY A 118 21.12 -0.15 -8.87
C GLY A 118 20.28 -1.12 -9.72
N SER A 119 20.00 -0.71 -10.97
CA SER A 119 19.18 -1.50 -11.91
C SER A 119 19.70 -2.92 -12.19
N PRO A 120 21.01 -3.16 -12.42
CA PRO A 120 21.50 -4.51 -12.73
C PRO A 120 21.29 -5.50 -11.58
N THR A 121 21.46 -5.05 -10.34
CA THR A 121 21.25 -5.88 -9.15
C THR A 121 19.78 -6.27 -9.01
N ARG A 122 18.87 -5.29 -9.17
CA ARG A 122 17.43 -5.51 -9.08
C ARG A 122 16.93 -6.46 -10.16
N GLU A 123 17.40 -6.29 -11.39
CA GLU A 123 17.07 -7.17 -12.51
C GLU A 123 17.59 -8.60 -12.29
N ARG A 124 18.81 -8.75 -11.75
CA ARG A 124 19.35 -10.07 -11.38
C ARG A 124 18.47 -10.78 -10.33
N LEU A 125 18.09 -10.07 -9.27
CA LEU A 125 17.21 -10.61 -8.21
C LEU A 125 15.83 -10.99 -8.78
N PHE A 126 15.29 -10.17 -9.66
CA PHE A 126 14.04 -10.46 -10.35
C PHE A 126 14.15 -11.73 -11.20
N ASN A 127 15.20 -11.83 -12.03
CA ASN A 127 15.41 -12.98 -12.92
C ASN A 127 15.60 -14.28 -12.12
N GLU A 128 16.29 -14.23 -10.98
CA GLU A 128 16.39 -15.35 -10.05
C GLU A 128 15.00 -15.81 -9.58
N ALA A 129 14.21 -14.89 -9.01
CA ALA A 129 12.88 -15.20 -8.50
C ALA A 129 11.94 -15.73 -9.59
N SER A 130 11.94 -15.08 -10.77
CA SER A 130 11.15 -15.49 -11.93
C SER A 130 11.56 -16.87 -12.45
N SER A 131 12.87 -17.18 -12.48
CA SER A 131 13.34 -18.49 -12.92
C SER A 131 12.90 -19.63 -11.99
N LEU A 132 12.85 -19.37 -10.69
CA LEU A 132 12.45 -20.35 -9.69
C LEU A 132 10.96 -20.66 -9.76
N ILE A 133 10.10 -19.66 -9.97
CA ILE A 133 8.65 -19.90 -10.14
C ILE A 133 8.31 -20.55 -11.48
N CYS A 134 9.16 -20.39 -12.51
CA CYS A 134 8.94 -20.98 -13.83
C CYS A 134 9.64 -22.33 -14.02
N ALA A 135 10.44 -22.80 -13.05
CA ALA A 135 11.20 -24.04 -13.19
C ALA A 135 10.30 -25.25 -13.49
N PRO A 136 10.68 -26.16 -14.40
CA PRO A 136 9.84 -27.29 -14.81
C PRO A 136 9.64 -28.32 -13.69
N ASN A 137 10.63 -28.44 -12.79
CA ASN A 137 10.64 -29.43 -11.72
C ASN A 137 10.30 -28.81 -10.35
N ARG A 138 9.63 -27.65 -10.35
CA ARG A 138 9.28 -26.93 -9.12
C ARG A 138 8.26 -27.72 -8.30
N SER A 139 8.37 -27.60 -6.97
CA SER A 139 7.33 -28.09 -6.07
C SER A 139 6.07 -27.25 -6.25
N LYS A 140 4.93 -27.91 -6.47
CA LYS A 140 3.61 -27.26 -6.49
C LYS A 140 3.05 -27.29 -5.07
N ASP A 141 3.34 -26.25 -4.30
CA ASP A 141 2.92 -26.12 -2.91
C ASP A 141 2.53 -24.67 -2.55
N GLY A 142 2.12 -24.46 -1.29
CA GLY A 142 1.75 -23.13 -0.80
C GLY A 142 2.89 -22.11 -0.83
N PHE A 143 4.16 -22.53 -0.72
CA PHE A 143 5.31 -21.61 -0.80
C PHE A 143 5.52 -21.10 -2.22
N LEU A 144 5.29 -21.95 -3.24
CA LEU A 144 5.29 -21.48 -4.63
C LEU A 144 4.21 -20.42 -4.85
N ILE A 145 3.00 -20.62 -4.31
CA ILE A 145 1.91 -19.62 -4.39
C ILE A 145 2.34 -18.30 -3.73
N GLN A 146 2.92 -18.33 -2.53
CA GLN A 146 3.42 -17.13 -1.87
C GLN A 146 4.47 -16.40 -2.71
N ALA A 147 5.42 -17.13 -3.32
CA ALA A 147 6.41 -16.52 -4.20
C ALA A 147 5.77 -15.86 -5.43
N MET A 148 4.80 -16.52 -6.07
CA MET A 148 4.06 -15.96 -7.20
C MET A 148 3.28 -14.69 -6.81
N MET A 149 2.60 -14.70 -5.65
CA MET A 149 1.90 -13.54 -5.10
C MET A 149 2.82 -12.35 -4.86
N LEU A 150 4.01 -12.58 -4.28
CA LEU A 150 5.04 -11.55 -4.14
C LEU A 150 5.40 -10.95 -5.50
N LEU A 151 5.61 -11.79 -6.53
CA LEU A 151 5.91 -11.31 -7.88
C LEU A 151 4.76 -10.47 -8.47
N ILE A 152 3.51 -10.89 -8.28
CA ILE A 152 2.33 -10.15 -8.78
C ILE A 152 2.30 -8.74 -8.22
N VAL A 153 2.37 -8.59 -6.88
CA VAL A 153 2.28 -7.28 -6.24
C VAL A 153 3.49 -6.40 -6.59
N GLY A 154 4.71 -6.96 -6.63
CA GLY A 154 5.89 -6.18 -7.02
C GLY A 154 5.91 -5.73 -8.48
N LEU A 155 5.40 -6.58 -9.38
CA LEU A 155 5.34 -6.27 -10.82
C LEU A 155 4.26 -5.23 -11.10
N ASP A 156 3.10 -5.38 -10.46
CA ASP A 156 2.07 -4.35 -10.46
C ASP A 156 2.63 -3.02 -9.92
N GLY A 157 3.37 -3.11 -8.81
CA GLY A 157 4.23 -2.08 -8.22
C GLY A 157 5.15 -1.32 -9.14
N SER A 158 5.62 -2.00 -10.17
CA SER A 158 6.60 -1.49 -11.12
C SER A 158 5.96 -1.15 -12.46
N CYS A 159 4.62 -0.98 -12.50
CA CYS A 159 3.82 -0.75 -13.71
C CYS A 159 3.96 -1.85 -14.78
N GLN A 160 4.32 -3.07 -14.40
CA GLN A 160 4.44 -4.24 -15.28
C GLN A 160 3.18 -5.13 -15.22
N GLN A 161 2.02 -4.49 -15.40
CA GLN A 161 0.70 -5.10 -15.17
C GLN A 161 0.44 -6.34 -16.03
N ASP A 162 0.87 -6.36 -17.29
CA ASP A 162 0.68 -7.51 -18.19
C ASP A 162 1.35 -8.78 -17.66
N ARG A 163 2.56 -8.62 -17.11
CA ARG A 163 3.32 -9.73 -16.53
C ARG A 163 2.70 -10.20 -15.22
N ALA A 164 2.26 -9.25 -14.38
CA ALA A 164 1.54 -9.56 -13.15
C ALA A 164 0.26 -10.37 -13.44
N ARG A 165 -0.51 -9.98 -14.47
CA ARG A 165 -1.73 -10.70 -14.89
C ARG A 165 -1.47 -12.11 -15.39
N GLY A 166 -0.38 -12.32 -16.13
CA GLY A 166 0.04 -13.66 -16.55
C GLY A 166 0.29 -14.58 -15.35
N ILE A 167 1.03 -14.09 -14.35
CA ILE A 167 1.29 -14.85 -13.12
C ILE A 167 0.02 -15.04 -12.29
N LEU A 168 -0.87 -14.04 -12.25
CA LEU A 168 -2.14 -14.11 -11.52
C LEU A 168 -3.03 -15.25 -12.02
N SER A 169 -3.22 -15.38 -13.34
CA SER A 169 -4.02 -16.47 -13.91
C SER A 169 -3.45 -17.86 -13.57
N GLU A 170 -2.13 -18.01 -13.56
CA GLU A 170 -1.47 -19.25 -13.17
C GLU A 170 -1.61 -19.54 -11.66
N VAL A 171 -1.46 -18.52 -10.80
CA VAL A 171 -1.51 -18.71 -9.35
C VAL A 171 -2.92 -19.01 -8.86
N GLU A 172 -3.95 -18.41 -9.46
CA GLU A 172 -5.36 -18.69 -9.16
C GLU A 172 -5.67 -20.16 -9.46
N THR A 173 -5.29 -20.63 -10.65
CA THR A 173 -5.47 -22.03 -11.05
C THR A 173 -4.77 -22.97 -10.07
N LEU A 174 -3.49 -22.69 -9.75
CA LEU A 174 -2.71 -23.51 -8.83
C LEU A 174 -3.29 -23.51 -7.40
N ALA A 175 -3.76 -22.36 -6.90
CA ALA A 175 -4.37 -22.25 -5.58
C ALA A 175 -5.62 -23.13 -5.47
N LEU A 176 -6.45 -23.16 -6.51
CA LEU A 176 -7.63 -24.01 -6.57
C LEU A 176 -7.27 -25.49 -6.74
N GLU A 177 -6.28 -25.82 -7.58
CA GLU A 177 -5.78 -27.21 -7.74
C GLU A 177 -5.29 -27.80 -6.42
N LEU A 178 -4.59 -27.00 -5.60
CA LEU A 178 -4.10 -27.41 -4.29
C LEU A 178 -5.19 -27.41 -3.22
N GLY A 179 -6.37 -26.83 -3.50
CA GLY A 179 -7.45 -26.67 -2.53
C GLY A 179 -7.12 -25.68 -1.43
N LEU A 180 -6.33 -24.63 -1.72
CA LEU A 180 -5.93 -23.60 -0.76
C LEU A 180 -7.14 -22.90 -0.10
N ASN A 181 -8.28 -22.86 -0.80
CA ASN A 181 -9.56 -22.33 -0.33
C ASN A 181 -10.38 -23.28 0.56
N SER A 182 -9.90 -24.51 0.76
CA SER A 182 -10.61 -25.52 1.58
C SER A 182 -10.41 -25.30 3.07
N ARG A 183 -11.25 -25.94 3.88
CA ARG A 183 -11.19 -25.85 5.34
C ARG A 183 -9.98 -26.59 5.90
N GLU A 184 -9.58 -27.68 5.24
CA GLU A 184 -8.60 -28.64 5.69
C GLU A 184 -7.17 -28.28 5.29
N PHE A 185 -7.00 -27.43 4.25
CA PHE A 185 -5.68 -27.14 3.68
C PHE A 185 -4.66 -26.70 4.71
N ALA A 186 -5.03 -25.71 5.54
CA ALA A 186 -4.15 -25.14 6.54
C ALA A 186 -3.66 -26.21 7.52
N ALA A 187 -4.57 -27.01 8.10
CA ALA A 187 -4.23 -28.07 9.05
C ALA A 187 -3.37 -29.18 8.41
N ASN A 188 -3.72 -29.60 7.18
CA ASN A 188 -3.02 -30.67 6.48
C ASN A 188 -1.58 -30.29 6.08
N HIS A 189 -1.35 -29.01 5.77
CA HIS A 189 -0.04 -28.51 5.30
C HIS A 189 0.70 -27.67 6.35
N GLY A 190 0.10 -27.45 7.52
CA GLY A 190 0.67 -26.65 8.61
C GLY A 190 1.64 -27.40 9.51
N ARG A 191 1.76 -28.72 9.36
CA ARG A 191 2.69 -29.57 10.12
C ARG A 191 2.48 -29.50 11.64
N GLY A 192 1.27 -29.15 12.08
CA GLY A 192 0.95 -28.89 13.49
C GLY A 192 1.62 -27.62 14.06
N ILE A 193 2.12 -26.72 13.21
CA ILE A 193 2.70 -25.43 13.59
C ILE A 193 1.62 -24.35 13.38
N PRO A 194 1.02 -23.79 14.44
CA PRO A 194 -0.12 -22.88 14.30
C PRO A 194 0.15 -21.65 13.42
N VAL A 195 1.38 -21.11 13.48
CA VAL A 195 1.77 -19.95 12.67
C VAL A 195 1.89 -20.29 11.19
N LEU A 196 2.28 -21.52 10.85
CA LEU A 196 2.31 -21.98 9.47
C LEU A 196 0.90 -22.21 8.93
N GLU A 197 -0.01 -22.75 9.76
CA GLU A 197 -1.43 -22.85 9.42
C GLU A 197 -2.05 -21.46 9.18
N GLU A 198 -1.70 -20.47 10.00
CA GLU A 198 -2.13 -19.09 9.83
C GLU A 198 -1.59 -18.46 8.54
N SER A 199 -0.31 -18.69 8.23
CA SER A 199 0.30 -18.30 6.96
C SER A 199 -0.49 -18.83 5.75
N TRP A 200 -1.02 -20.05 5.81
CA TRP A 200 -1.86 -20.61 4.75
C TRP A 200 -3.22 -19.93 4.61
N ARG A 201 -3.89 -19.65 5.73
CA ARG A 201 -5.14 -18.87 5.73
C ARG A 201 -4.93 -17.48 5.13
N ARG A 202 -3.86 -16.80 5.53
CA ARG A 202 -3.47 -15.49 4.99
C ARG A 202 -3.11 -15.57 3.50
N THR A 203 -2.46 -16.64 3.05
CA THR A 203 -2.13 -16.84 1.63
C THR A 203 -3.41 -16.90 0.78
N TRP A 204 -4.43 -17.66 1.20
CA TRP A 204 -5.72 -17.68 0.50
C TRP A 204 -6.38 -16.30 0.47
N TRP A 205 -6.57 -15.69 1.64
CA TRP A 205 -7.36 -14.47 1.75
C TRP A 205 -6.65 -13.23 1.18
N ASP A 206 -5.31 -13.17 1.23
CA ASP A 206 -4.57 -12.10 0.55
C ASP A 206 -4.62 -12.28 -0.96
N LEU A 207 -4.56 -13.52 -1.48
CA LEU A 207 -4.73 -13.79 -2.91
C LEU A 207 -6.13 -13.37 -3.39
N PHE A 208 -7.16 -13.67 -2.59
CA PHE A 208 -8.54 -13.23 -2.86
C PHE A 208 -8.64 -11.69 -2.94
N VAL A 209 -7.98 -10.96 -2.03
CA VAL A 209 -7.94 -9.49 -2.07
C VAL A 209 -7.16 -8.99 -3.29
N ILE A 210 -6.01 -9.60 -3.62
CA ILE A 210 -5.19 -9.25 -4.79
C ILE A 210 -6.00 -9.40 -6.08
N ASP A 211 -6.68 -10.53 -6.30
CA ASP A 211 -7.55 -10.75 -7.47
C ASP A 211 -8.66 -9.69 -7.52
N GLY A 212 -9.33 -9.43 -6.39
CA GLY A 212 -10.36 -8.38 -6.31
C GLY A 212 -9.86 -6.98 -6.65
N MET A 213 -8.66 -6.59 -6.19
CA MET A 213 -8.07 -5.29 -6.49
C MET A 213 -7.66 -5.14 -7.96
N VAL A 214 -7.02 -6.18 -8.52
CA VAL A 214 -6.65 -6.20 -9.95
C VAL A 214 -7.91 -6.21 -10.84
N ALA A 215 -8.94 -6.95 -10.46
CA ALA A 215 -10.18 -7.05 -11.21
C ALA A 215 -11.01 -5.77 -11.13
N GLY A 216 -11.22 -5.25 -9.93
CA GLY A 216 -12.12 -4.12 -9.69
C GLY A 216 -11.47 -2.77 -9.96
N VAL A 217 -10.32 -2.52 -9.33
CA VAL A 217 -9.68 -1.20 -9.34
C VAL A 217 -8.86 -1.00 -10.62
N HIS A 218 -8.14 -2.03 -11.09
CA HIS A 218 -7.42 -1.94 -12.37
C HIS A 218 -8.32 -2.28 -13.58
N ARG A 219 -9.52 -2.83 -13.33
CA ARG A 219 -10.49 -3.23 -14.38
C ARG A 219 -9.89 -4.17 -15.41
N ALA A 220 -8.99 -5.04 -14.98
CA ALA A 220 -8.14 -5.81 -15.87
C ALA A 220 -8.51 -7.31 -15.94
N THR A 221 -9.27 -7.81 -14.97
CA THR A 221 -9.76 -9.20 -14.88
C THR A 221 -11.19 -9.21 -14.34
N ASN A 222 -11.77 -10.39 -14.16
CA ASN A 222 -13.18 -10.55 -13.77
C ASN A 222 -13.38 -11.00 -12.32
N PHE A 223 -12.34 -11.02 -11.47
CA PHE A 223 -12.37 -11.51 -10.09
C PHE A 223 -12.79 -12.99 -10.03
N LEU A 224 -11.92 -13.89 -10.50
CA LEU A 224 -12.23 -15.31 -10.67
C LEU A 224 -12.51 -15.99 -9.32
N LEU A 225 -11.75 -15.64 -8.29
CA LEU A 225 -11.85 -16.28 -6.98
C LEU A 225 -13.13 -15.90 -6.22
N PHE A 226 -13.85 -14.85 -6.63
CA PHE A 226 -15.10 -14.43 -6.02
C PHE A 226 -16.21 -15.49 -6.14
N ASP A 227 -16.29 -16.17 -7.29
CA ASP A 227 -17.34 -17.14 -7.58
C ASP A 227 -17.03 -18.54 -7.00
N VAL A 228 -15.85 -18.73 -6.40
CA VAL A 228 -15.44 -19.99 -5.81
C VAL A 228 -15.83 -20.04 -4.32
N PRO A 229 -16.44 -21.14 -3.84
CA PRO A 229 -16.69 -21.31 -2.41
C PRO A 229 -15.39 -21.22 -1.59
N ALA A 230 -15.31 -20.22 -0.71
CA ALA A 230 -14.19 -20.02 0.20
C ALA A 230 -14.54 -20.61 1.58
N ARG A 231 -13.93 -21.74 1.94
CA ARG A 231 -14.14 -22.42 3.24
C ARG A 231 -12.92 -22.34 4.17
N ALA A 232 -11.83 -21.74 3.68
CA ALA A 232 -10.68 -21.41 4.49
C ALA A 232 -11.09 -20.48 5.63
N ALA A 233 -10.58 -20.75 6.82
CA ALA A 233 -10.82 -19.91 7.99
C ALA A 233 -10.25 -18.49 7.79
N LEU A 234 -10.89 -17.50 8.41
CA LEU A 234 -10.46 -16.11 8.40
C LEU A 234 -9.15 -15.93 9.18
N PRO A 235 -8.26 -15.00 8.76
CA PRO A 235 -7.01 -14.74 9.46
C PRO A 235 -7.22 -14.08 10.83
N CYS A 236 -6.28 -14.29 11.73
CA CYS A 236 -6.27 -13.69 13.05
C CYS A 236 -5.72 -12.24 13.02
N GLU A 237 -5.60 -11.58 14.17
CA GLU A 237 -4.97 -10.26 14.25
C GLU A 237 -3.46 -10.31 13.94
N GLU A 238 -2.91 -9.20 13.48
CA GLU A 238 -1.50 -9.04 13.13
C GLU A 238 -0.59 -9.32 14.33
N ASP A 239 -0.92 -8.84 15.53
CA ASP A 239 -0.11 -9.09 16.73
C ASP A 239 -0.12 -10.58 17.13
N GLN A 240 -1.27 -11.24 16.96
CA GLN A 240 -1.42 -12.67 17.21
C GLN A 240 -0.55 -13.48 16.25
N TYR A 241 -0.53 -13.10 14.97
CA TYR A 241 0.32 -13.74 13.96
C TYR A 241 1.80 -13.52 14.25
N MET A 242 2.20 -12.27 14.53
CA MET A 242 3.60 -11.90 14.79
C MET A 242 4.15 -12.54 16.07
N THR A 243 3.32 -12.74 17.10
CA THR A 243 3.72 -13.38 18.37
C THR A 243 3.51 -14.89 18.40
N GLY A 244 2.84 -15.45 17.39
CA GLY A 244 2.47 -16.87 17.31
C GLY A 244 1.35 -17.30 18.26
N ARG A 245 0.61 -16.36 18.86
CA ARG A 245 -0.55 -16.64 19.71
C ARG A 245 -1.81 -16.79 18.87
N ILE A 246 -1.83 -17.82 18.03
CA ILE A 246 -2.89 -18.04 17.06
C ILE A 246 -4.17 -18.52 17.78
N PRO A 247 -5.30 -17.78 17.68
CA PRO A 247 -6.55 -18.17 18.31
C PRO A 247 -7.24 -19.31 17.55
N ILE A 248 -8.32 -19.83 18.13
CA ILE A 248 -9.24 -20.70 17.38
C ILE A 248 -9.82 -19.89 16.22
N PRO A 249 -9.65 -20.36 14.97
CA PRO A 249 -10.07 -19.61 13.79
C PRO A 249 -11.59 -19.49 13.72
N LEU A 250 -12.02 -18.39 13.10
CA LEU A 250 -13.40 -18.13 12.70
C LEU A 250 -13.54 -18.29 11.19
N TYR A 251 -14.78 -18.36 10.71
CA TYR A 251 -15.12 -18.57 9.31
C TYR A 251 -15.94 -17.40 8.77
N LEU A 252 -16.05 -17.37 7.44
CA LEU A 252 -16.78 -16.32 6.75
C LEU A 252 -18.26 -16.28 7.17
N ASP A 253 -18.88 -17.44 7.35
CA ASP A 253 -20.28 -17.54 7.80
C ASP A 253 -20.45 -16.89 9.19
N ASP A 254 -19.48 -17.08 10.10
CA ASP A 254 -19.51 -16.45 11.43
C ASP A 254 -19.48 -14.90 11.33
N LEU A 255 -18.72 -14.36 10.37
CA LEU A 255 -18.62 -12.91 10.14
C LEU A 255 -19.89 -12.35 9.49
N GLU A 256 -20.49 -13.09 8.54
CA GLU A 256 -21.70 -12.65 7.85
C GLU A 256 -22.95 -12.73 8.76
N ASP A 257 -22.95 -13.62 9.75
CA ASP A 257 -24.03 -13.80 10.73
C ASP A 257 -23.80 -13.04 12.06
N GLN A 258 -22.70 -12.28 12.19
CA GLN A 258 -22.28 -11.66 13.46
C GLN A 258 -23.41 -10.86 14.13
N ASP A 259 -24.10 -9.99 13.39
CA ASP A 259 -25.17 -9.11 13.91
C ASP A 259 -26.40 -9.89 14.41
N PHE A 260 -26.56 -11.14 14.00
CA PHE A 260 -27.68 -12.02 14.35
C PHE A 260 -27.30 -13.10 15.37
N SER A 261 -26.02 -13.31 15.61
CA SER A 261 -25.50 -14.34 16.53
C SER A 261 -25.76 -14.01 18.00
N GLY A 262 -25.87 -12.72 18.35
CA GLY A 262 -25.91 -12.26 19.75
C GLY A 262 -24.57 -12.40 20.48
N GLU A 263 -23.48 -12.73 19.78
CA GLU A 263 -22.12 -12.80 20.33
C GLU A 263 -21.38 -11.48 20.12
N ASP A 264 -20.81 -10.91 21.19
CA ASP A 264 -19.98 -9.70 21.15
C ASP A 264 -18.53 -9.98 20.67
N ARG A 265 -18.33 -11.00 19.83
CA ARG A 265 -16.98 -11.40 19.41
C ARG A 265 -16.47 -10.49 18.28
N GLU A 266 -15.37 -9.79 18.52
CA GLU A 266 -14.71 -8.99 17.49
C GLU A 266 -13.90 -9.88 16.52
N PHE A 267 -14.00 -9.57 15.23
CA PHE A 267 -13.17 -10.14 14.17
C PHE A 267 -11.90 -9.32 13.92
N SER A 268 -10.91 -9.94 13.28
CA SER A 268 -9.63 -9.29 12.97
C SER A 268 -9.78 -8.18 11.92
N SER A 269 -8.82 -7.27 11.87
CA SER A 269 -8.76 -6.27 10.79
C SER A 269 -8.70 -6.91 9.40
N PHE A 270 -7.98 -8.03 9.30
CA PHE A 270 -7.91 -8.82 8.06
C PHE A 270 -9.29 -9.33 7.64
N ALA A 271 -10.11 -9.82 8.58
CA ALA A 271 -11.46 -10.28 8.27
C ALA A 271 -12.36 -9.15 7.72
N TYR A 272 -12.28 -7.94 8.28
CA TYR A 272 -13.02 -6.79 7.74
C TYR A 272 -12.50 -6.34 6.36
N ARG A 273 -11.20 -6.48 6.09
CA ARG A 273 -10.62 -6.29 4.74
C ARG A 273 -11.16 -7.30 3.74
N VAL A 274 -11.30 -8.56 4.12
CA VAL A 274 -11.95 -9.60 3.31
C VAL A 274 -13.40 -9.23 3.01
N LEU A 275 -14.16 -8.75 4.00
CA LEU A 275 -15.55 -8.33 3.81
C LEU A 275 -15.67 -7.16 2.81
N CYS A 276 -14.75 -6.20 2.86
CA CYS A 276 -14.65 -5.15 1.83
C CYS A 276 -14.38 -5.71 0.44
N ALA A 277 -13.42 -6.64 0.29
CA ALA A 277 -13.16 -7.30 -0.99
C ALA A 277 -14.39 -8.03 -1.53
N ARG A 278 -15.18 -8.66 -0.65
CA ARG A 278 -16.45 -9.29 -1.04
C ARG A 278 -17.49 -8.27 -1.51
N ASN A 279 -17.60 -7.11 -0.87
CA ASN A 279 -18.50 -6.04 -1.33
C ASN A 279 -18.10 -5.51 -2.71
N LEU A 280 -16.80 -5.37 -2.99
CA LEU A 280 -16.28 -5.05 -4.33
C LEU A 280 -16.67 -6.14 -5.34
N GLY A 281 -16.51 -7.42 -4.99
CA GLY A 281 -16.93 -8.53 -5.85
C GLY A 281 -18.44 -8.53 -6.14
N LYS A 282 -19.27 -8.21 -5.14
CA LYS A 282 -20.73 -8.05 -5.32
C LYS A 282 -21.05 -6.93 -6.31
N LEU A 283 -20.38 -5.77 -6.21
CA LEU A 283 -20.52 -4.69 -7.20
C LEU A 283 -20.17 -5.19 -8.62
N MET A 284 -19.10 -5.96 -8.78
CA MET A 284 -18.67 -6.48 -10.08
C MET A 284 -19.63 -7.53 -10.68
N ARG A 285 -20.56 -8.07 -9.90
CA ARG A 285 -21.58 -9.02 -10.35
C ARG A 285 -22.97 -8.39 -10.50
N VAL A 286 -23.13 -7.11 -10.17
CA VAL A 286 -24.37 -6.38 -10.40
C VAL A 286 -24.59 -6.20 -11.92
N PRO A 287 -25.81 -6.48 -12.44
CA PRO A 287 -26.16 -6.15 -13.82
C PRO A 287 -25.97 -4.64 -14.11
N PRO A 288 -25.89 -4.22 -15.40
CA PRO A 288 -25.78 -2.81 -15.73
C PRO A 288 -26.84 -1.96 -15.01
N ILE A 289 -26.39 -0.93 -14.31
CA ILE A 289 -27.24 -0.02 -13.55
C ILE A 289 -27.76 1.05 -14.50
N PHE A 290 -29.09 1.10 -14.71
CA PHE A 290 -29.69 1.95 -15.74
C PHE A 290 -30.07 3.36 -15.25
N GLY A 291 -29.81 3.68 -13.99
CA GLY A 291 -30.07 5.00 -13.43
C GLY A 291 -29.91 5.06 -11.91
N PRO A 292 -30.06 6.27 -11.33
CA PRO A 292 -29.88 6.50 -9.89
C PRO A 292 -30.94 5.80 -9.01
N GLU A 293 -32.12 5.50 -9.58
CA GLU A 293 -33.24 4.82 -8.90
C GLU A 293 -33.17 3.28 -9.02
N ASP A 294 -32.09 2.73 -9.57
CA ASP A 294 -31.93 1.29 -9.73
C ASP A 294 -31.75 0.61 -8.37
N GLU A 295 -32.55 -0.41 -8.09
CA GLU A 295 -32.48 -1.14 -6.81
C GLU A 295 -31.10 -1.76 -6.56
N ASN A 296 -30.37 -2.14 -7.61
CA ASN A 296 -29.05 -2.75 -7.44
C ASN A 296 -28.02 -1.73 -6.95
N LEU A 297 -28.16 -0.45 -7.32
CA LEU A 297 -27.35 0.61 -6.74
C LEU A 297 -27.59 0.72 -5.24
N GLY A 298 -28.86 0.75 -4.83
CA GLY A 298 -29.24 0.79 -3.42
C GLY A 298 -28.74 -0.42 -2.61
N LYS A 299 -28.73 -1.62 -3.22
CA LYS A 299 -28.19 -2.83 -2.58
C LYS A 299 -26.69 -2.73 -2.30
N ILE A 300 -25.89 -2.25 -3.25
CA ILE A 300 -24.45 -2.08 -3.02
C ILE A 300 -24.19 -0.96 -2.01
N GLU A 301 -24.90 0.15 -2.09
CA GLU A 301 -24.75 1.24 -1.11
C GLU A 301 -25.11 0.79 0.31
N THR A 302 -26.12 -0.07 0.44
CA THR A 302 -26.47 -0.72 1.71
C THR A 302 -25.32 -1.58 2.23
N LEU A 303 -24.63 -2.35 1.38
CA LEU A 303 -23.48 -3.16 1.78
C LEU A 303 -22.30 -2.31 2.26
N LEU A 304 -21.96 -1.23 1.54
CA LEU A 304 -20.90 -0.30 1.92
C LEU A 304 -21.22 0.43 3.23
N THR A 305 -22.48 0.79 3.41
CA THR A 305 -22.93 1.47 4.62
C THR A 305 -23.00 0.53 5.82
N ASN A 306 -23.54 -0.68 5.64
CA ASN A 306 -23.57 -1.71 6.69
C ASN A 306 -22.15 -2.06 7.15
N TRP A 307 -21.21 -2.21 6.22
CA TRP A 307 -19.81 -2.45 6.59
C TRP A 307 -19.31 -1.35 7.54
N ARG A 308 -19.46 -0.07 7.19
CA ARG A 308 -19.01 1.06 8.04
C ARG A 308 -19.71 1.12 9.40
N LEU A 309 -21.02 0.89 9.44
CA LEU A 309 -21.83 1.06 10.66
C LEU A 309 -21.56 -0.02 11.70
N HIS A 310 -21.26 -1.25 11.26
CA HIS A 310 -21.08 -2.40 12.15
C HIS A 310 -19.61 -2.63 12.54
N LEU A 311 -18.68 -1.76 12.13
CA LEU A 311 -17.31 -1.83 12.63
C LEU A 311 -17.26 -1.57 14.14
N PRO A 312 -16.57 -2.44 14.91
CA PRO A 312 -16.30 -2.19 16.31
C PRO A 312 -15.42 -0.94 16.45
N GLN A 313 -15.48 -0.30 17.62
CA GLN A 313 -14.80 0.98 17.84
C GLN A 313 -13.29 0.91 17.54
N SER A 314 -12.66 -0.23 17.80
CA SER A 314 -11.25 -0.53 17.53
C SER A 314 -10.88 -0.50 16.04
N LYS A 315 -11.85 -0.66 15.13
CA LYS A 315 -11.65 -0.83 13.68
C LYS A 315 -12.27 0.31 12.85
N ARG A 316 -12.80 1.36 13.46
CA ARG A 316 -13.38 2.50 12.73
C ARG A 316 -12.34 3.44 12.12
N ASP A 317 -11.09 3.32 12.56
CA ASP A 317 -9.95 4.08 12.09
C ASP A 317 -8.83 3.08 11.72
N ALA A 318 -8.04 3.43 10.72
CA ALA A 318 -6.83 2.70 10.35
C ALA A 318 -5.64 3.03 11.27
N LEU A 319 -5.78 4.01 12.16
CA LEU A 319 -4.80 4.32 13.20
C LEU A 319 -5.30 3.84 14.56
N GLN A 320 -4.52 2.98 15.19
CA GLN A 320 -4.78 2.54 16.56
C GLN A 320 -4.57 3.70 17.55
N LYS A 321 -5.11 3.58 18.77
CA LYS A 321 -4.99 4.61 19.83
C LYS A 321 -3.55 4.99 20.18
N ASN A 322 -2.60 4.09 19.97
CA ASN A 322 -1.16 4.29 20.19
C ASN A 322 -0.46 4.94 18.97
N GLY A 323 -1.19 5.29 17.91
CA GLY A 323 -0.67 5.83 16.66
C GLY A 323 -0.07 4.79 15.71
N GLN A 324 -0.13 3.50 16.04
CA GLN A 324 0.29 2.43 15.14
C GLN A 324 -0.71 2.27 14.00
N LEU A 325 -0.18 2.01 12.81
CA LEU A 325 -0.99 1.75 11.64
C LEU A 325 -1.57 0.34 11.70
N ASP A 326 -2.88 0.26 11.54
CA ASP A 326 -3.59 -0.95 11.18
C ASP A 326 -3.70 -1.00 9.65
N GLU A 327 -2.70 -1.60 9.02
CA GLU A 327 -2.60 -1.64 7.55
C GLU A 327 -3.75 -2.45 6.92
N MET A 328 -4.29 -3.45 7.63
CA MET A 328 -5.44 -4.20 7.14
C MET A 328 -6.70 -3.34 7.11
N MET A 329 -6.94 -2.55 8.16
CA MET A 329 -8.05 -1.57 8.16
C MET A 329 -7.80 -0.42 7.19
N PHE A 330 -6.57 0.05 7.04
CA PHE A 330 -6.20 1.03 6.01
C PHE A 330 -6.65 0.54 4.64
N GLN A 331 -6.27 -0.69 4.27
CA GLN A 331 -6.67 -1.32 3.02
C GLN A 331 -8.19 -1.51 2.92
N ALA A 332 -8.86 -1.94 3.99
CA ALA A 332 -10.31 -2.08 4.00
C ALA A 332 -11.02 -0.75 3.72
N HIS A 333 -10.58 0.34 4.36
CA HIS A 333 -11.14 1.68 4.14
C HIS A 333 -10.90 2.18 2.71
N MET A 334 -9.68 2.07 2.17
CA MET A 334 -9.44 2.48 0.78
C MET A 334 -10.29 1.69 -0.22
N MET A 335 -10.49 0.37 0.01
CA MET A 335 -11.33 -0.47 -0.84
C MET A 335 -12.80 -0.04 -0.78
N ASN A 336 -13.31 0.26 0.42
CA ASN A 336 -14.67 0.76 0.60
C ASN A 336 -14.88 2.08 -0.16
N GLN A 337 -13.93 3.01 -0.06
CA GLN A 337 -14.00 4.30 -0.76
C GLN A 337 -13.86 4.14 -2.29
N ALA A 338 -12.96 3.28 -2.75
CA ALA A 338 -12.82 2.98 -4.18
C ALA A 338 -14.10 2.35 -4.76
N THR A 339 -14.71 1.41 -4.02
CA THR A 339 -15.98 0.78 -4.42
C THR A 339 -17.11 1.82 -4.49
N SER A 340 -17.17 2.76 -3.55
CA SER A 340 -18.12 3.88 -3.57
C SER A 340 -17.92 4.78 -4.80
N ILE A 341 -16.67 5.15 -5.13
CA ILE A 341 -16.37 5.90 -6.36
C ILE A 341 -16.87 5.12 -7.59
N MET A 342 -16.53 3.84 -7.70
CA MET A 342 -16.92 3.00 -8.83
C MET A 342 -18.45 2.87 -8.99
N LEU A 343 -19.19 2.82 -7.87
CA LEU A 343 -20.65 2.75 -7.86
C LEU A 343 -21.29 4.06 -8.34
N HIS A 344 -20.82 5.21 -7.83
CA HIS A 344 -21.50 6.50 -8.06
C HIS A 344 -20.99 7.25 -9.29
N GLN A 345 -19.72 7.07 -9.67
CA GLN A 345 -19.10 7.83 -10.76
C GLN A 345 -19.87 7.75 -12.10
N PRO A 346 -20.39 6.58 -12.54
CA PRO A 346 -21.17 6.49 -13.79
C PRO A 346 -22.45 7.32 -13.81
N HIS A 347 -22.96 7.70 -12.63
CA HIS A 347 -24.17 8.49 -12.47
C HIS A 347 -23.87 9.93 -12.03
N SER A 348 -22.58 10.29 -11.90
CA SER A 348 -22.12 11.62 -11.51
C SER A 348 -22.12 12.59 -12.69
N GLN A 349 -22.08 13.89 -12.39
CA GLN A 349 -21.98 14.98 -13.36
C GLN A 349 -20.53 15.41 -13.60
N LEU A 350 -19.57 14.52 -13.33
CA LEU A 350 -18.14 14.77 -13.47
C LEU A 350 -17.68 14.35 -14.87
N ASP A 351 -17.20 15.32 -15.65
CA ASP A 351 -16.57 15.01 -16.94
C ASP A 351 -15.19 14.39 -16.72
N SER A 352 -14.99 13.17 -17.21
CA SER A 352 -13.69 12.50 -17.21
C SER A 352 -12.88 12.75 -18.49
N SER A 353 -13.40 13.55 -19.43
CA SER A 353 -12.68 13.96 -20.64
C SER A 353 -11.31 14.62 -20.35
N PRO A 354 -11.12 15.45 -19.29
CA PRO A 354 -9.83 16.08 -19.00
C PRO A 354 -8.74 15.09 -18.57
N THR A 355 -9.12 13.85 -18.26
CA THR A 355 -8.22 12.78 -17.78
C THR A 355 -8.23 11.56 -18.71
N GLN A 356 -8.69 11.70 -19.95
CA GLN A 356 -8.78 10.60 -20.94
C GLN A 356 -7.47 9.86 -21.19
N ASP A 357 -6.33 10.51 -21.02
CA ASP A 357 -5.00 9.91 -21.19
C ASP A 357 -4.59 9.01 -20.00
N ILE A 358 -5.34 9.01 -18.89
CA ILE A 358 -5.09 8.23 -17.67
C ILE A 358 -6.02 7.01 -17.64
N ASN A 359 -5.77 6.02 -18.50
CA ASN A 359 -6.67 4.87 -18.70
C ASN A 359 -6.52 3.71 -17.70
N SER A 360 -5.53 3.74 -16.79
CA SER A 360 -5.20 2.57 -15.96
C SER A 360 -6.19 2.27 -14.83
N CYS A 361 -6.95 3.26 -14.34
CA CYS A 361 -7.83 3.10 -13.16
C CYS A 361 -9.24 3.70 -13.32
N ALA A 362 -9.51 4.48 -14.37
CA ALA A 362 -10.86 4.92 -14.71
C ALA A 362 -11.00 5.13 -16.23
N PRO A 363 -11.91 4.42 -16.92
CA PRO A 363 -12.20 4.69 -18.32
C PRO A 363 -13.01 5.98 -18.45
N HIS A 364 -12.85 6.66 -19.58
CA HIS A 364 -13.67 7.81 -19.92
C HIS A 364 -15.16 7.46 -19.92
N GLN A 365 -15.99 8.33 -19.35
CA GLN A 365 -17.44 8.21 -19.28
C GLN A 365 -18.09 9.52 -19.74
N ALA A 366 -19.12 9.39 -20.58
CA ALA A 366 -19.95 10.51 -21.01
C ALA A 366 -20.81 11.00 -19.84
N ILE A 367 -20.97 12.33 -19.73
CA ILE A 367 -21.73 12.95 -18.66
C ILE A 367 -23.23 12.66 -18.85
N PRO A 368 -23.95 12.10 -17.85
CA PRO A 368 -25.39 11.97 -17.88
C PRO A 368 -26.09 13.35 -17.92
N ALA A 369 -27.16 13.51 -18.70
CA ALA A 369 -27.94 14.75 -18.68
C ALA A 369 -28.68 14.93 -17.33
N GLY A 370 -28.67 16.12 -16.73
CA GLY A 370 -29.37 16.40 -15.46
C GLY A 370 -28.92 17.69 -14.76
N ASP A 371 -29.39 17.88 -13.51
CA ASP A 371 -29.00 19.00 -12.66
C ASP A 371 -27.49 19.02 -12.42
N LEU A 372 -26.89 20.22 -12.43
CA LEU A 372 -25.51 20.41 -12.03
C LEU A 372 -25.36 19.97 -10.57
N PHE A 373 -24.49 18.99 -10.32
CA PHE A 373 -24.12 18.51 -8.98
C PHE A 373 -25.18 17.67 -8.24
N ASN A 374 -25.54 16.51 -8.81
CA ASN A 374 -26.45 15.54 -8.19
C ASN A 374 -25.85 14.82 -6.94
N SER A 375 -26.66 14.00 -6.25
CA SER A 375 -26.23 13.22 -5.08
C SER A 375 -25.01 12.32 -5.37
N HIS A 376 -25.00 11.64 -6.52
CA HIS A 376 -23.87 10.78 -6.94
C HIS A 376 -22.58 11.57 -7.08
N THR A 377 -22.64 12.79 -7.62
CA THR A 377 -21.48 13.70 -7.72
C THR A 377 -20.91 14.00 -6.34
N ARG A 378 -21.78 14.26 -5.35
CA ARG A 378 -21.38 14.48 -3.96
C ARG A 378 -20.72 13.23 -3.35
N HIS A 379 -21.34 12.05 -3.49
CA HIS A 379 -20.77 10.78 -3.00
C HIS A 379 -19.38 10.49 -3.59
N THR A 380 -19.21 10.68 -4.91
CA THR A 380 -17.94 10.47 -5.59
C THR A 380 -16.85 11.43 -5.07
N ILE A 381 -17.16 12.71 -4.92
CA ILE A 381 -16.22 13.72 -4.39
C ILE A 381 -15.88 13.44 -2.92
N GLU A 382 -16.85 13.11 -2.07
CA GLU A 382 -16.63 12.79 -0.66
C GLU A 382 -15.75 11.55 -0.48
N SER A 383 -15.94 10.53 -1.33
CA SER A 383 -15.12 9.32 -1.34
C SER A 383 -13.67 9.64 -1.78
N ALA A 384 -13.51 10.49 -2.81
CA ALA A 384 -12.20 10.94 -3.27
C ALA A 384 -11.48 11.81 -2.23
N ASN A 385 -12.20 12.67 -1.51
CA ASN A 385 -11.68 13.45 -0.38
C ASN A 385 -11.19 12.52 0.73
N SER A 386 -11.97 11.48 1.06
CA SER A 386 -11.61 10.51 2.09
C SER A 386 -10.31 9.79 1.75
N ILE A 387 -10.12 9.38 0.49
CA ILE A 387 -8.85 8.80 0.01
C ILE A 387 -7.70 9.80 0.16
N SER A 388 -7.88 11.07 -0.23
CA SER A 388 -6.86 12.10 -0.05
C SER A 388 -6.52 12.32 1.43
N THR A 389 -7.50 12.25 2.34
CA THR A 389 -7.25 12.32 3.79
C THR A 389 -6.38 11.17 4.27
N MET A 390 -6.54 9.96 3.74
CA MET A 390 -5.70 8.80 4.11
C MET A 390 -4.21 9.03 3.82
N ILE A 391 -3.87 9.80 2.77
CA ILE A 391 -2.47 10.18 2.45
C ILE A 391 -1.84 10.99 3.60
N THR A 392 -2.66 11.70 4.38
CA THR A 392 -2.18 12.56 5.48
C THR A 392 -1.87 11.79 6.76
N HIS A 393 -2.10 10.48 6.80
CA HIS A 393 -1.70 9.64 7.92
C HIS A 393 -0.18 9.77 8.12
N ARG A 394 0.26 9.89 9.39
CA ARG A 394 1.66 10.16 9.74
C ARG A 394 2.54 8.91 9.66
N VAL A 395 2.45 8.19 8.55
CA VAL A 395 3.20 6.98 8.25
C VAL A 395 3.85 7.11 6.88
N SER A 396 4.90 6.34 6.64
CA SER A 396 5.57 6.38 5.34
C SER A 396 4.63 5.84 4.27
N LEU A 397 4.48 6.57 3.15
CA LEU A 397 3.72 6.07 1.99
C LEU A 397 4.31 4.77 1.42
N LEU A 398 5.61 4.54 1.62
CA LEU A 398 6.30 3.31 1.23
C LEU A 398 5.91 2.08 2.08
N SER A 399 5.15 2.28 3.15
CA SER A 399 4.69 1.19 4.03
C SER A 399 3.31 0.66 3.64
N HIS A 400 2.62 1.33 2.71
CA HIS A 400 1.30 0.90 2.21
C HIS A 400 1.44 -0.02 1.01
N THR A 401 0.38 -0.79 0.75
CA THR A 401 0.28 -1.59 -0.47
C THR A 401 0.36 -0.72 -1.72
N HIS A 402 1.01 -1.23 -2.77
CA HIS A 402 1.06 -0.53 -4.06
C HIS A 402 -0.32 -0.25 -4.66
N PHE A 403 -1.32 -1.09 -4.36
CA PHE A 403 -2.70 -0.83 -4.81
C PHE A 403 -3.23 0.54 -4.34
N PHE A 404 -2.64 1.13 -3.29
CA PHE A 404 -2.99 2.48 -2.87
C PHE A 404 -2.65 3.53 -3.93
N THR A 405 -1.57 3.37 -4.71
CA THR A 405 -1.23 4.24 -5.85
C THR A 405 -2.38 4.30 -6.86
N CYS A 406 -3.00 3.16 -7.17
CA CYS A 406 -4.13 3.08 -8.09
C CYS A 406 -5.39 3.76 -7.52
N VAL A 407 -5.62 3.63 -6.21
CA VAL A 407 -6.74 4.31 -5.54
C VAL A 407 -6.51 5.82 -5.41
N ILE A 408 -5.27 6.29 -5.17
CA ILE A 408 -4.91 7.71 -5.25
C ILE A 408 -5.13 8.24 -6.67
N THR A 409 -4.80 7.45 -7.69
CA THR A 409 -5.02 7.81 -9.10
C THR A 409 -6.51 7.98 -9.38
N LEU A 410 -7.35 7.05 -8.91
CA LEU A 410 -8.81 7.16 -8.99
C LEU A 410 -9.35 8.43 -8.31
N SER A 411 -8.90 8.73 -7.09
CA SER A 411 -9.24 9.97 -6.38
C SER A 411 -8.77 11.23 -7.14
N SER A 412 -7.57 11.19 -7.73
CA SER A 412 -7.01 12.32 -8.49
C SER A 412 -7.83 12.62 -9.74
N ILE A 413 -8.30 11.58 -10.44
CA ILE A 413 -9.20 11.74 -11.59
C ILE A 413 -10.48 12.46 -11.17
N VAL A 414 -11.09 12.07 -10.06
CA VAL A 414 -12.29 12.75 -9.52
C VAL A 414 -12.01 14.23 -9.23
N HIS A 415 -10.89 14.56 -8.58
CA HIS A 415 -10.53 15.94 -8.26
C HIS A 415 -10.27 16.78 -9.51
N LEU A 416 -9.60 16.22 -10.52
CA LEU A 416 -9.36 16.90 -11.80
C LEU A 416 -10.65 17.11 -12.59
N SER A 417 -11.53 16.10 -12.64
CA SER A 417 -12.86 16.21 -13.23
C SER A 417 -13.70 17.30 -12.55
N ARG A 418 -13.63 17.40 -11.21
CA ARG A 418 -14.28 18.47 -10.46
C ARG A 418 -13.68 19.83 -10.84
N TRP A 419 -12.36 19.93 -10.91
CA TRP A 419 -11.69 21.20 -11.23
C TRP A 419 -12.03 21.71 -12.63
N ALA A 420 -12.26 20.81 -13.59
CA ALA A 420 -12.63 21.17 -14.95
C ALA A 420 -14.06 21.72 -15.12
N LEU A 421 -14.90 21.66 -14.08
CA LEU A 421 -16.26 22.19 -14.14
C LEU A 421 -16.28 23.72 -14.22
N PHE A 422 -17.00 24.27 -15.19
CA PHE A 422 -16.98 25.71 -15.52
C PHE A 422 -17.42 26.64 -14.37
N PHE A 423 -18.19 26.13 -13.41
CA PHE A 423 -18.73 26.89 -12.28
C PHE A 423 -17.91 26.74 -11.01
N ILE A 424 -16.87 25.90 -11.00
CA ILE A 424 -15.94 25.84 -9.88
C ILE A 424 -15.06 27.10 -9.92
N PRO A 425 -15.00 27.88 -8.83
CA PRO A 425 -14.13 29.03 -8.76
C PRO A 425 -12.71 28.62 -9.10
N HIS A 426 -12.09 29.33 -10.04
CA HIS A 426 -10.73 29.00 -10.45
C HIS A 426 -9.74 29.11 -9.28
N ASP A 427 -10.11 29.84 -8.22
CA ASP A 427 -9.40 30.11 -6.98
C ASP A 427 -9.75 29.21 -5.78
N ASP A 428 -10.47 28.10 -5.97
CA ASP A 428 -10.70 27.09 -4.92
C ASP A 428 -9.36 26.52 -4.42
N ASP A 429 -8.85 27.05 -3.30
CA ASP A 429 -7.55 26.67 -2.75
C ASP A 429 -7.58 25.25 -2.18
N ASP A 430 -8.67 24.86 -1.54
CA ASP A 430 -8.83 23.53 -0.93
C ASP A 430 -8.69 22.42 -1.98
N LEU A 431 -9.36 22.56 -3.13
CA LEU A 431 -9.25 21.61 -4.24
C LEU A 431 -7.82 21.55 -4.80
N ARG A 432 -7.14 22.70 -4.91
CA ARG A 432 -5.74 22.73 -5.36
C ARG A 432 -4.81 22.04 -4.37
N GLN A 433 -5.03 22.20 -3.07
CA GLN A 433 -4.22 21.50 -2.06
C GLN A 433 -4.44 19.98 -2.13
N GLN A 434 -5.67 19.52 -2.37
CA GLN A 434 -5.95 18.10 -2.57
C GLN A 434 -5.25 17.53 -3.81
N ILE A 435 -5.30 18.23 -4.94
CA ILE A 435 -4.60 17.81 -6.16
C ILE A 435 -3.08 17.78 -5.92
N ARG A 436 -2.52 18.80 -5.26
CA ARG A 436 -1.09 18.84 -4.90
C ARG A 436 -0.70 17.71 -3.97
N LEU A 437 -1.55 17.38 -3.00
CA LEU A 437 -1.32 16.26 -2.07
C LEU A 437 -1.25 14.94 -2.82
N ASN A 438 -2.22 14.67 -3.71
CA ASN A 438 -2.23 13.46 -4.50
C ASN A 438 -1.02 13.37 -5.45
N ILE A 439 -0.67 14.46 -6.15
CA ILE A 439 0.55 14.53 -7.00
C ILE A 439 1.80 14.29 -6.16
N GLY A 440 1.87 14.88 -4.97
CA GLY A 440 2.98 14.69 -4.04
C GLY A 440 3.12 13.22 -3.61
N ALA A 441 1.99 12.53 -3.37
CA ALA A 441 1.97 11.13 -3.00
C ALA A 441 2.38 10.20 -4.16
N LEU A 442 1.89 10.46 -5.38
CA LEU A 442 2.21 9.65 -6.56
C LEU A 442 3.67 9.79 -7.04
N ASN A 443 4.37 10.84 -6.62
CA ASN A 443 5.79 11.07 -6.92
C ASN A 443 6.75 10.46 -5.88
N ARG A 444 6.22 9.78 -4.85
CA ARG A 444 7.00 9.11 -3.80
C ARG A 444 6.97 7.62 -4.02
#